data_AF-A0A127PZN0-F1
#
_entry.id   AF-A0A127PZN0-F1
#
_cell.length_a   1.000
_cell.length_b   1.000
_cell.length_c   1.000
_cell.angle_alpha   90.00
_cell.angle_beta   90.00
_cell.angle_gamma   90.00
#
_symmetry.space_group_name_H-M   'P 1'
#
loop_
_entity.id
_entity.type
_entity.pdbx_description
1 polymer ?
#
loop_
_entity_poly.entity_id
_entity_poly.type
_entity_poly.pdbx_seq_one_letter_code
_entity_poly.pdbx_strand_id
1 'polypeptide(L)'
;MLLCAGTVLLLAACSPKFNWREVRSKDAPYSILLPTKPSTFARPVDLDGTVLTMTMTASKVDDTVFAVGSATVPDAAKAQAALIAMKTALVKNINGTVRSEKSTAAASSSQGLSSSIDIEAVGKTPAGKEEILFGHFVSKDKEIYQVIVMGPEKQVTRENVDTFITSFKHD
;
A
#
# COMPACT_ATOMS: atom_id res chain seq x y z
N MET A 1 -53.60 16.27 -30.86
CA MET A 1 -52.48 15.34 -31.15
C MET A 1 -51.21 15.99 -30.62
N LEU A 2 -50.85 15.76 -29.36
CA LEU A 2 -49.96 14.68 -28.90
C LEU A 2 -48.58 14.73 -29.60
N LEU A 3 -47.55 15.21 -28.91
CA LEU A 3 -46.36 14.43 -28.52
C LEU A 3 -45.36 15.36 -27.79
N CYS A 4 -45.41 15.39 -26.47
CA CYS A 4 -44.25 15.80 -25.67
C CYS A 4 -43.31 14.59 -25.62
N ALA A 5 -42.31 14.58 -26.50
CA ALA A 5 -41.24 13.59 -26.49
C ALA A 5 -40.34 13.86 -25.27
N GLY A 6 -40.67 13.23 -24.14
CA GLY A 6 -39.83 13.19 -22.96
C GLY A 6 -38.66 12.24 -23.20
N THR A 7 -37.51 12.79 -23.58
CA THR A 7 -36.25 12.05 -23.60
C THR A 7 -35.85 11.74 -22.16
N VAL A 8 -36.17 10.52 -21.70
CA VAL A 8 -35.62 9.97 -20.47
C VAL A 8 -34.15 9.66 -20.75
N LEU A 9 -33.28 10.62 -20.40
CA LEU A 9 -31.85 10.40 -20.35
C LEU A 9 -31.60 9.44 -19.17
N LEU A 10 -31.49 8.14 -19.47
CA LEU A 10 -31.02 7.15 -18.52
C LEU A 10 -29.60 7.54 -18.14
N LEU A 11 -29.42 8.20 -17.00
CA LEU A 11 -28.13 8.31 -16.36
C LEU A 11 -27.71 6.88 -15.98
N ALA A 12 -26.96 6.24 -16.88
CA ALA A 12 -26.10 5.13 -16.53
C ALA A 12 -25.08 5.70 -15.52
N ALA A 13 -25.45 5.70 -14.24
CA ALA A 13 -24.51 5.91 -13.14
C ALA A 13 -23.62 4.67 -13.08
N CYS A 14 -22.73 4.54 -14.07
CA CYS A 14 -21.60 3.64 -14.01
C CYS A 14 -20.81 4.02 -12.77
N SER A 15 -20.88 3.21 -11.71
CA SER A 15 -20.00 3.40 -10.57
C SER A 15 -18.57 3.30 -11.08
N PRO A 16 -17.70 4.30 -10.85
CA PRO A 16 -16.33 4.25 -11.33
C PRO A 16 -15.64 3.03 -10.71
N LYS A 17 -14.85 2.32 -11.54
CA LYS A 17 -14.06 1.14 -11.13
C LYS A 17 -13.20 1.41 -9.89
N PHE A 18 -12.75 2.66 -9.77
CA PHE A 18 -12.07 3.20 -8.61
C PHE A 18 -12.99 4.20 -7.92
N ASN A 19 -13.43 3.86 -6.71
CA ASN A 19 -14.21 4.73 -5.81
C ASN A 19 -13.33 5.06 -4.60
N TRP A 20 -12.34 5.92 -4.87
CA TRP A 20 -11.36 6.41 -3.92
C TRP A 20 -12.04 7.05 -2.73
N ARG A 21 -11.75 6.50 -1.55
CA ARG A 21 -12.29 6.99 -0.28
C ARG A 21 -11.16 7.07 0.73
N GLU A 22 -11.18 8.12 1.53
CA GLU A 22 -10.26 8.22 2.66
C GLU A 22 -10.64 7.18 3.73
N VAL A 23 -9.62 6.52 4.24
CA VAL A 23 -9.71 5.56 5.33
C VAL A 23 -8.69 6.00 6.37
N ARG A 24 -9.19 6.29 7.57
CA ARG A 24 -8.37 6.53 8.75
C ARG A 24 -8.28 5.23 9.54
N SER A 25 -7.07 4.83 9.89
CA SER A 25 -6.86 3.63 10.69
C SER A 25 -7.42 3.81 12.10
N LYS A 26 -7.95 2.72 12.66
CA LYS A 26 -8.40 2.68 14.05
C LYS A 26 -7.29 2.24 15.00
N ASP A 27 -6.28 1.56 14.47
CA ASP A 27 -5.26 0.84 15.24
C ASP A 27 -3.86 1.46 15.13
N ALA A 28 -3.67 2.45 14.24
CA ALA A 28 -2.40 3.13 14.01
C ALA A 28 -2.63 4.59 13.53
N PRO A 29 -1.70 5.52 13.75
CA PRO A 29 -1.85 6.93 13.37
C PRO A 29 -1.58 7.15 11.86
N TYR A 30 -2.50 6.71 11.01
CA TYR A 30 -2.44 7.02 9.58
C TYR A 30 -3.81 7.18 8.91
N SER A 31 -3.79 7.90 7.80
CA SER A 31 -4.87 7.96 6.81
C SER A 31 -4.35 7.67 5.39
N ILE A 32 -5.22 7.13 4.54
CA ILE A 32 -4.91 6.80 3.14
C ILE A 32 -6.18 6.75 2.27
N LEU A 33 -6.06 6.95 0.96
CA LEU A 33 -7.12 6.65 0.01
C LEU A 33 -7.12 5.16 -0.36
N LEU A 34 -8.29 4.52 -0.41
CA LEU A 34 -8.45 3.17 -0.95
C LEU A 34 -9.48 3.15 -2.08
N PRO A 35 -9.24 2.41 -3.18
CA PRO A 35 -10.07 2.49 -4.38
C PRO A 35 -11.41 1.75 -4.25
N THR A 36 -11.54 0.86 -3.27
CA THR A 36 -12.75 0.08 -3.00
C THR A 36 -12.94 -0.07 -1.49
N LYS A 37 -14.03 -0.73 -1.07
CA LYS A 37 -14.27 -1.00 0.35
C LYS A 37 -13.13 -1.88 0.90
N PRO A 38 -12.42 -1.45 1.95
CA PRO A 38 -11.32 -2.22 2.48
C PRO A 38 -11.78 -3.36 3.39
N SER A 39 -10.89 -4.33 3.57
CA SER A 39 -10.90 -5.29 4.66
C SER A 39 -9.67 -5.10 5.54
N THR A 40 -9.80 -5.31 6.84
CA THR A 40 -8.71 -5.22 7.80
C THR A 40 -8.56 -6.54 8.55
N PHE A 41 -7.32 -7.00 8.70
CA PHE A 41 -6.99 -8.17 9.50
C PHE A 41 -5.59 -8.01 10.12
N ALA A 42 -5.38 -8.60 11.29
CA ALA A 42 -4.08 -8.63 11.95
C ALA A 42 -3.47 -10.02 11.85
N ARG A 43 -2.15 -10.10 11.64
CA ARG A 43 -1.42 -11.36 11.69
C ARG A 43 0.01 -11.16 12.22
N PRO A 44 0.62 -12.19 12.82
CA PRO A 44 2.04 -12.14 13.11
C PRO A 44 2.85 -12.13 11.81
N VAL A 45 3.91 -11.33 11.78
CA VAL A 45 4.91 -11.27 10.71
C VAL A 45 6.29 -11.32 11.36
N ASP A 46 7.15 -12.21 10.87
CA ASP A 46 8.55 -12.28 11.26
C ASP A 46 9.37 -11.30 10.42
N LEU A 47 9.91 -10.27 11.08
CA LEU A 47 10.83 -9.30 10.50
C LEU A 47 12.25 -9.58 11.01
N ASP A 48 12.89 -10.56 10.38
CA ASP A 48 14.28 -10.97 10.64
C ASP A 48 14.54 -11.39 12.11
N GLY A 49 13.71 -12.31 12.59
CA GLY A 49 13.74 -12.85 13.96
C GLY A 49 12.92 -12.04 14.96
N THR A 50 12.36 -10.90 14.55
CA THR A 50 11.42 -10.11 15.37
C THR A 50 10.00 -10.35 14.90
N VAL A 51 9.22 -11.11 15.68
CA VAL A 51 7.80 -11.33 15.39
C VAL A 51 6.99 -10.14 15.90
N LEU A 52 6.31 -9.45 14.97
CA LEU A 52 5.40 -8.35 15.26
C LEU A 52 4.00 -8.68 14.79
N THR A 53 2.99 -8.26 15.54
CA THR A 53 1.62 -8.25 15.04
C THR A 53 1.45 -7.08 14.08
N MET A 54 1.13 -7.38 12.83
CA MET A 54 0.95 -6.38 11.79
C MET A 54 -0.52 -6.34 11.37
N THR A 55 -1.11 -5.14 11.42
CA THR A 55 -2.48 -4.89 10.96
C THR A 55 -2.44 -4.50 9.50
N MET A 56 -3.10 -5.29 8.66
CA MET A 56 -3.19 -5.11 7.22
C MET A 56 -4.57 -4.57 6.87
N THR A 57 -4.62 -3.37 6.26
CA THR A 57 -5.82 -2.81 5.64
C THR A 57 -5.62 -2.82 4.13
N ALA A 58 -6.45 -3.56 3.41
CA ALA A 58 -6.30 -3.74 1.97
C ALA A 58 -7.63 -3.67 1.24
N SER A 59 -7.58 -3.24 -0.01
CA SER A 59 -8.68 -3.37 -0.96
C SER A 59 -8.14 -3.80 -2.33
N LYS A 60 -9.02 -4.29 -3.19
CA LYS A 60 -8.65 -4.85 -4.49
C LYS A 60 -9.50 -4.27 -5.60
N VAL A 61 -8.90 -4.08 -6.76
CA VAL A 61 -9.57 -3.83 -8.04
C VAL A 61 -9.02 -4.85 -9.03
N ASP A 62 -9.89 -5.71 -9.57
CA ASP A 62 -9.50 -6.91 -10.33
C ASP A 62 -8.46 -7.77 -9.59
N ASP A 63 -7.25 -7.90 -10.14
CA ASP A 63 -6.12 -8.61 -9.53
C ASP A 63 -5.07 -7.66 -8.93
N THR A 64 -5.36 -6.35 -8.88
CA THR A 64 -4.47 -5.35 -8.26
C THR A 64 -4.88 -5.08 -6.82
N VAL A 65 -3.97 -5.35 -5.89
CA VAL A 65 -4.11 -5.11 -4.46
C VAL A 65 -3.49 -3.78 -4.08
N PHE A 66 -4.22 -2.99 -3.31
CA PHE A 66 -3.79 -1.76 -2.66
C PHE A 66 -3.83 -1.99 -1.15
N ALA A 67 -2.70 -1.88 -0.46
CA ALA A 67 -2.62 -2.25 0.95
C ALA A 67 -1.72 -1.33 1.77
N VAL A 68 -2.13 -1.09 3.01
CA VAL A 68 -1.29 -0.57 4.07
C VAL A 68 -1.17 -1.63 5.14
N GLY A 69 0.07 -1.93 5.55
CA GLY A 69 0.33 -2.69 6.75
C GLY A 69 1.01 -1.80 7.78
N SER A 70 0.57 -1.86 9.03
CA SER A 70 1.12 -1.09 10.15
C SER A 70 1.51 -2.00 11.31
N ALA A 71 2.63 -1.69 11.95
CA ALA A 71 3.07 -2.33 13.18
C ALA A 71 3.93 -1.36 14.00
N THR A 72 4.13 -1.70 15.28
CA THR A 72 5.00 -0.94 16.18
C THR A 72 6.20 -1.80 16.55
N VAL A 73 7.41 -1.31 16.29
CA VAL A 73 8.66 -1.95 16.73
C VAL A 73 8.92 -1.66 18.22
N PRO A 74 9.65 -2.52 18.95
CA PRO A 74 9.92 -2.28 20.38
C PRO A 74 10.79 -1.02 20.62
N ASP A 75 11.63 -0.66 19.65
CA ASP A 75 12.57 0.45 19.69
C ASP A 75 12.67 1.14 18.33
N ALA A 76 12.66 2.48 18.32
CA ALA A 76 12.79 3.29 17.11
C ALA A 76 14.10 3.03 16.36
N ALA A 77 15.16 2.66 17.07
CA ALA A 77 16.43 2.26 16.45
C ALA A 77 16.30 1.02 15.55
N LYS A 78 15.27 0.17 15.76
CA LYS A 78 15.00 -1.02 14.94
C LYS A 78 14.10 -0.75 13.74
N ALA A 79 13.50 0.44 13.65
CA ALA A 79 12.48 0.72 12.64
C ALA A 79 13.05 0.62 11.22
N GLN A 80 14.23 1.18 10.96
CA GLN A 80 14.87 1.11 9.63
C GLN A 80 15.18 -0.33 9.22
N ALA A 81 15.69 -1.16 10.14
CA ALA A 81 15.95 -2.58 9.88
C ALA A 81 14.65 -3.33 9.56
N ALA A 82 13.56 -3.01 10.27
CA ALA A 82 12.25 -3.57 9.98
C ALA A 82 11.73 -3.17 8.59
N LEU A 83 11.94 -1.92 8.13
CA LEU A 83 11.61 -1.51 6.76
C LEU A 83 12.35 -2.36 5.72
N ILE A 84 13.65 -2.60 5.93
CA ILE A 84 14.47 -3.44 5.05
C ILE A 84 13.95 -4.88 5.04
N ALA A 85 13.60 -5.43 6.20
CA ALA A 85 13.04 -6.78 6.31
C ALA A 85 11.69 -6.90 5.58
N MET A 86 10.78 -5.93 5.73
CA MET A 86 9.50 -5.88 5.02
C MET A 86 9.70 -5.83 3.51
N LYS A 87 10.58 -4.95 3.02
CA LYS A 87 10.95 -4.86 1.60
C LYS A 87 11.42 -6.21 1.07
N THR A 88 12.42 -6.80 1.75
CA THR A 88 13.02 -8.08 1.35
C THR A 88 11.98 -9.19 1.31
N ALA A 89 11.12 -9.29 2.32
CA ALA A 89 10.06 -10.29 2.37
C ALA A 89 9.07 -10.15 1.21
N LEU A 90 8.61 -8.92 0.89
CA LEU A 90 7.67 -8.70 -0.20
C LEU A 90 8.27 -8.97 -1.58
N VAL A 91 9.50 -8.53 -1.82
CA VAL A 91 10.20 -8.82 -3.09
C VAL A 91 10.40 -10.33 -3.25
N LYS A 92 10.75 -11.03 -2.17
CA LYS A 92 10.87 -12.50 -2.18
C LYS A 92 9.52 -13.19 -2.47
N ASN A 93 8.41 -12.70 -1.94
CA ASN A 93 7.08 -13.31 -2.14
C ASN A 93 6.65 -13.34 -3.62
N ILE A 94 7.14 -12.39 -4.41
CA ILE A 94 6.91 -12.36 -5.86
C ILE A 94 8.09 -12.97 -6.65
N ASN A 95 9.01 -13.69 -6.01
CA ASN A 95 10.25 -14.19 -6.62
C ASN A 95 10.96 -13.10 -7.46
N GLY A 96 10.96 -11.88 -6.95
CA GLY A 96 11.23 -10.70 -7.75
C GLY A 96 12.62 -10.13 -7.57
N THR A 97 12.90 -9.13 -8.40
CA THR A 97 14.09 -8.27 -8.33
C THR A 97 13.66 -6.81 -8.29
N VAL A 98 14.39 -6.02 -7.52
CA VAL A 98 14.16 -4.57 -7.43
C VAL A 98 14.65 -3.92 -8.71
N ARG A 99 13.74 -3.26 -9.42
CA ARG A 99 14.00 -2.51 -10.65
C ARG A 99 14.50 -1.09 -10.34
N SER A 100 13.95 -0.48 -9.29
CA SER A 100 14.35 0.85 -8.81
C SER A 100 14.20 0.92 -7.29
N GLU A 101 15.12 1.61 -6.63
CA GLU A 101 15.08 1.87 -5.19
C GLU A 101 15.53 3.30 -4.90
N LYS A 102 14.80 3.97 -4.00
CA LYS A 102 15.19 5.24 -3.40
C LYS A 102 15.03 5.12 -1.89
N SER A 103 16.09 5.42 -1.14
CA SER A 103 16.08 5.28 0.31
C SER A 103 16.47 6.58 0.98
N THR A 104 15.73 6.95 2.02
CA THR A 104 16.08 8.03 2.94
C THR A 104 16.52 7.39 4.25
N ALA A 105 17.79 7.60 4.61
CA ALA A 105 18.36 7.09 5.84
C ALA A 105 17.65 7.66 7.07
N ALA A 106 17.75 6.96 8.20
CA ALA A 106 17.21 7.42 9.46
C ALA A 106 17.77 8.79 9.83
N ALA A 107 16.87 9.77 9.98
CA ALA A 107 17.21 11.14 10.31
C ALA A 107 16.30 11.65 11.43
N SER A 108 16.92 12.27 12.44
CA SER A 108 16.22 12.93 13.53
C SER A 108 15.81 14.34 13.13
N SER A 109 14.58 14.71 13.47
CA SER A 109 14.04 16.07 13.29
C SER A 109 13.29 16.51 14.54
N SER A 110 12.81 17.75 14.57
CA SER A 110 11.88 18.22 15.62
C SER A 110 10.59 17.40 15.70
N GLN A 111 10.27 16.65 14.65
CA GLN A 111 9.08 15.81 14.57
C GLN A 111 9.36 14.35 14.95
N GLY A 112 10.59 13.96 15.32
CA GLY A 112 10.97 12.56 15.63
C GLY A 112 11.94 11.94 14.62
N LEU A 113 12.23 10.66 14.79
CA LEU A 113 13.12 9.86 13.95
C LEU A 113 12.32 9.23 12.80
N SER A 114 12.77 9.43 11.56
CA SER A 114 12.09 8.86 10.40
C SER A 114 13.05 8.33 9.35
N SER A 115 12.63 7.30 8.62
CA SER A 115 13.33 6.74 7.47
C SER A 115 12.30 6.26 6.45
N SER A 116 12.71 6.14 5.18
CA SER A 116 11.84 5.58 4.15
C SER A 116 12.62 4.82 3.08
N ILE A 117 11.93 3.89 2.42
CA ILE A 117 12.41 3.13 1.27
C ILE A 117 11.28 3.04 0.26
N ASP A 118 11.51 3.57 -0.93
CA ASP A 118 10.62 3.46 -2.09
C ASP A 118 11.20 2.45 -3.07
N ILE A 119 10.40 1.49 -3.54
CA ILE A 119 10.81 0.55 -4.57
C ILE A 119 9.79 0.37 -5.67
N GLU A 120 10.32 -0.01 -6.82
CA GLU A 120 9.61 -0.76 -7.85
C GLU A 120 10.32 -2.09 -8.03
N ALA A 121 9.60 -3.20 -7.93
CA ALA A 121 10.11 -4.54 -8.15
C ALA A 121 9.23 -5.30 -9.13
N VAL A 122 9.84 -6.21 -9.88
CA VAL A 122 9.12 -7.12 -10.78
C VAL A 122 9.52 -8.55 -10.50
N GLY A 123 8.59 -9.46 -10.74
CA GLY A 123 8.80 -10.88 -10.50
C GLY A 123 7.66 -11.71 -11.03
N LYS A 124 7.50 -12.91 -10.47
CA LYS A 124 6.46 -13.85 -10.83
C LYS A 124 5.80 -14.44 -9.59
N THR A 125 4.47 -14.46 -9.60
CA THR A 125 3.70 -15.25 -8.62
C THR A 125 4.13 -16.72 -8.65
N PRO A 126 3.86 -17.52 -7.59
CA PRO A 126 4.11 -18.97 -7.62
C PRO A 126 3.42 -19.69 -8.79
N ALA A 127 2.34 -19.12 -9.33
CA ALA A 127 1.64 -19.61 -10.52
C ALA A 127 2.29 -19.20 -11.86
N GLY A 128 3.45 -18.53 -11.83
CA GLY A 128 4.22 -18.13 -13.01
C GLY A 128 3.75 -16.85 -13.71
N LYS A 129 2.75 -16.15 -13.17
CA LYS A 129 2.26 -14.88 -13.74
C LYS A 129 3.18 -13.71 -13.38
N GLU A 130 3.50 -12.87 -14.37
CA GLU A 130 4.28 -11.63 -14.18
C GLU A 130 3.57 -10.68 -13.22
N GLU A 131 4.31 -10.21 -12.22
CA GLU A 131 3.83 -9.39 -11.11
C GLU A 131 4.71 -8.16 -10.97
N ILE A 132 4.10 -7.00 -10.69
CA ILE A 132 4.81 -5.78 -10.31
C ILE A 132 4.43 -5.40 -8.87
N LEU A 133 5.39 -4.88 -8.13
CA LEU A 133 5.25 -4.35 -6.78
C LEU A 133 5.78 -2.91 -6.76
N PHE A 134 4.93 -1.99 -6.33
CA PHE A 134 5.31 -0.66 -5.88
C PHE A 134 5.20 -0.63 -4.35
N GLY A 135 6.26 -0.20 -3.68
CA GLY A 135 6.27 -0.15 -2.22
C GLY A 135 6.86 1.16 -1.70
N HIS A 136 6.15 1.77 -0.76
CA HIS A 136 6.63 2.86 0.09
C HIS A 136 6.66 2.33 1.53
N PHE A 137 7.87 2.10 2.03
CA PHE A 137 8.12 1.67 3.40
C PHE A 137 8.55 2.88 4.19
N VAL A 138 7.92 3.16 5.32
CA VAL A 138 8.20 4.36 6.10
C VAL A 138 8.12 4.09 7.59
N SER A 139 9.01 4.73 8.34
CA SER A 139 8.99 4.70 9.79
C SER A 139 8.83 6.11 10.37
N LYS A 140 8.14 6.17 11.51
CA LYS A 140 8.06 7.33 12.38
C LYS A 140 8.21 6.87 13.82
N ASP A 141 9.35 7.18 14.41
CA ASP A 141 9.79 6.66 15.70
C ASP A 141 9.67 5.12 15.74
N LYS A 142 8.70 4.60 16.51
CA LYS A 142 8.44 3.16 16.63
C LYS A 142 7.41 2.62 15.64
N GLU A 143 6.68 3.49 14.97
CA GLU A 143 5.68 3.07 14.01
C GLU A 143 6.33 2.77 12.67
N ILE A 144 5.99 1.62 12.09
CA ILE A 144 6.42 1.21 10.76
C ILE A 144 5.21 0.94 9.87
N TYR A 145 5.34 1.33 8.61
CA TYR A 145 4.31 1.17 7.61
C TYR A 145 4.89 0.58 6.34
N GLN A 146 4.13 -0.30 5.70
CA GLN A 146 4.30 -0.65 4.29
C GLN A 146 3.05 -0.19 3.53
N VAL A 147 3.24 0.63 2.51
CA VAL A 147 2.17 1.11 1.63
C VAL A 147 2.47 0.56 0.25
N ILE A 148 1.66 -0.36 -0.24
CA ILE A 148 2.00 -1.15 -1.43
C ILE A 148 0.86 -1.22 -2.45
N VAL A 149 1.26 -1.26 -3.72
CA VAL A 149 0.42 -1.69 -4.83
C VAL A 149 1.09 -2.90 -5.47
N MET A 150 0.35 -3.99 -5.61
CA MET A 150 0.86 -5.19 -6.29
C MET A 150 -0.21 -5.81 -7.18
N GLY A 151 0.19 -6.37 -8.30
CA GLY A 151 -0.70 -7.07 -9.22
C GLY A 151 -0.02 -7.41 -10.55
N PRO A 152 -0.78 -7.91 -11.54
CA PRO A 152 -0.24 -8.18 -12.86
C PRO A 152 0.33 -6.92 -13.49
N GLU A 153 1.57 -6.96 -13.99
CA GLU A 153 2.29 -5.77 -14.49
C GLU A 153 1.50 -4.97 -15.53
N LYS A 154 0.72 -5.66 -16.37
CA LYS A 154 -0.10 -5.05 -17.41
C LYS A 154 -1.38 -4.35 -16.89
N GLN A 155 -1.80 -4.64 -15.65
CA GLN A 155 -3.01 -4.08 -15.05
C GLN A 155 -2.71 -2.90 -14.12
N VAL A 156 -1.50 -2.81 -13.57
CA VAL A 156 -1.11 -1.75 -12.63
C VAL A 156 -0.69 -0.50 -13.41
N THR A 157 -1.41 0.61 -13.22
CA THR A 157 -1.10 1.90 -13.87
C THR A 157 -0.36 2.84 -12.92
N ARG A 158 0.55 3.66 -13.45
CA ARG A 158 1.30 4.66 -12.67
C ARG A 158 0.37 5.64 -11.96
N GLU A 159 -0.67 6.11 -12.64
CA GLU A 159 -1.65 7.03 -12.08
C GLU A 159 -2.31 6.49 -10.79
N ASN A 160 -2.72 5.22 -10.79
CA ASN A 160 -3.35 4.62 -9.61
C ASN A 160 -2.33 4.37 -8.48
N VAL A 161 -1.10 4.01 -8.85
CA VAL A 161 0.01 3.87 -7.89
C VAL A 161 0.29 5.20 -7.21
N ASP A 162 0.47 6.26 -7.99
CA ASP A 162 0.78 7.59 -7.48
C ASP A 162 -0.37 8.11 -6.61
N THR A 163 -1.62 7.97 -7.06
CA THR A 163 -2.82 8.34 -6.29
C THR A 163 -2.85 7.67 -4.92
N PHE A 164 -2.57 6.36 -4.89
CA PHE A 164 -2.58 5.58 -3.65
C PHE A 164 -1.40 5.94 -2.74
N ILE A 165 -0.17 5.81 -3.23
CA ILE A 165 1.06 5.96 -2.44
C ILE A 165 1.17 7.36 -1.85
N THR A 166 0.90 8.40 -2.66
CA THR A 166 1.01 9.80 -2.22
C THR A 166 -0.11 10.24 -1.28
N SER A 167 -1.20 9.47 -1.20
CA SER A 167 -2.30 9.75 -0.28
C SER A 167 -2.02 9.32 1.16
N PHE A 168 -0.99 8.50 1.39
CA PHE A 168 -0.61 8.07 2.73
C PHE A 168 -0.14 9.25 3.56
N LYS A 169 -0.69 9.39 4.75
CA LYS A 169 -0.29 10.38 5.75
C LYS A 169 -0.12 9.68 7.09
N HIS A 170 1.00 9.98 7.75
CA HIS A 170 1.11 9.77 9.18
C HIS A 170 0.35 10.89 9.89
N ASP A 171 -0.58 10.52 10.77
CA ASP A 171 -1.40 11.45 11.55
C ASP A 171 -0.73 11.88 12.87
#